data_AF-A0A6J4SXJ1-F1
#
_entry.id   AF-A0A6J4SXJ1-F1
#
_cell.length_a   1.000
_cell.length_b   1.000
_cell.length_c   1.000
_cell.angle_alpha   90.00
_cell.angle_beta   90.00
_cell.angle_gamma   90.00
#
_symmetry.space_group_name_H-M   'P 1'
#
loop_
_entity.id
_entity.type
_entity.pdbx_description
1 polymer ?
#
loop_
_entity_poly.entity_id
_entity_poly.type
_entity_poly.pdbx_seq_one_letter_code
_entity_poly.pdbx_strand_id
1 'polypeptide(L)'
;MQGGRTSADFDGETLALWYELGRAYGEAGGGGRRAWKLGLTVVCAVGALVLLSAPVFGTTWAGPAAPLIPVAAGLVCGGGVFLRGRLRLRRRIGDVQRLLAERGVDASRPARDGLGAYYDTQLVLLRSEYEYLRERGAEKSARLFEESFGFTPGDAFEAGPLSVLPDTDGLRALRRRWEFRIGSGRERGVQPPPLGLREDAAYRVFPREMTVPAELSTRRAYLEISNRLLVGRYGRGPGGVPGPLRRRATRDLGEYEALVRKSGRRP
;
A
#
# COMPACT_ATOMS: atom_id res chain seq x y z
N MET A 1 -7.21 -25.94 0.03
CA MET A 1 -6.49 -25.87 1.32
C MET A 1 -7.01 -24.66 2.08
N GLN A 2 -7.87 -24.88 3.07
CA GLN A 2 -8.43 -23.84 3.94
C GLN A 2 -7.41 -23.56 5.04
N GLY A 3 -6.70 -22.44 4.95
CA GLY A 3 -5.79 -21.96 5.98
C GLY A 3 -6.57 -21.48 7.20
N GLY A 4 -6.25 -22.07 8.36
CA GLY A 4 -6.92 -21.81 9.63
C GLY A 4 -6.92 -20.33 10.02
N ARG A 5 -8.11 -19.73 10.03
CA ARG A 5 -8.40 -18.47 10.71
C ARG A 5 -8.54 -18.77 12.20
N THR A 6 -7.56 -18.34 13.00
CA THR A 6 -7.77 -18.14 14.44
C THR A 6 -8.40 -16.75 14.60
N SER A 7 -9.71 -16.67 14.41
CA SER A 7 -10.49 -15.43 14.53
C SER A 7 -10.93 -15.23 15.98
N ALA A 8 -10.27 -14.30 16.69
CA ALA A 8 -10.98 -13.48 17.64
C ALA A 8 -11.63 -12.32 16.84
N ASP A 9 -12.94 -12.50 16.59
CA ASP A 9 -14.01 -11.51 16.43
C ASP A 9 -13.81 -10.26 15.56
N PHE A 10 -13.63 -10.46 14.25
CA PHE A 10 -14.33 -9.58 13.32
C PHE A 10 -15.42 -10.41 12.65
N ASP A 11 -16.66 -9.92 12.70
CA ASP A 11 -17.69 -10.45 11.81
C ASP A 11 -17.24 -10.28 10.34
N GLY A 12 -17.75 -11.14 9.45
CA GLY A 12 -17.33 -11.14 8.05
C GLY A 12 -17.58 -9.80 7.35
N GLU A 13 -18.57 -9.03 7.81
CA GLU A 13 -18.93 -7.73 7.27
C GLU A 13 -17.92 -6.64 7.63
N THR A 14 -17.49 -6.58 8.90
CA THR A 14 -16.48 -5.64 9.39
C THR A 14 -15.15 -5.87 8.68
N LEU A 15 -14.80 -7.14 8.46
CA LEU A 15 -13.62 -7.49 7.69
C LEU A 15 -13.73 -7.02 6.23
N ALA A 16 -14.90 -7.19 5.61
CA ALA A 16 -15.14 -6.70 4.25
C ALA A 16 -15.03 -5.17 4.16
N LEU A 17 -15.51 -4.44 5.17
CA LEU A 17 -15.38 -2.98 5.25
C LEU A 17 -13.91 -2.55 5.38
N TRP A 18 -13.10 -3.26 6.18
CA TRP A 18 -11.66 -3.02 6.25
C TRP A 18 -10.97 -3.18 4.89
N TYR A 19 -11.31 -4.25 4.17
CA TYR A 19 -10.75 -4.51 2.85
C TYR A 19 -11.23 -3.49 1.81
N GLU A 20 -12.48 -3.04 1.90
CA GLU A 20 -12.97 -1.96 1.07
C GLU A 20 -12.23 -0.66 1.32
N LEU A 21 -11.97 -0.31 2.60
CA LEU A 21 -11.21 0.87 2.96
C LEU A 21 -9.77 0.81 2.41
N GLY A 22 -9.08 -0.32 2.61
CA GLY A 22 -7.74 -0.53 2.07
C GLY A 22 -7.68 -0.50 0.53
N ARG A 23 -8.74 -0.97 -0.14
CA ARG A 23 -8.92 -0.86 -1.61
C ARG A 23 -9.11 0.59 -2.03
N ALA A 24 -9.99 1.33 -1.36
CA ALA A 24 -10.26 2.74 -1.65
C ALA A 24 -9.02 3.62 -1.45
N TYR A 25 -8.21 3.35 -0.43
CA TYR A 25 -6.94 4.06 -0.23
C TYR A 25 -5.91 3.73 -1.32
N GLY A 26 -5.84 2.46 -1.76
CA GLY A 26 -5.02 2.08 -2.91
C GLY A 26 -5.44 2.77 -4.21
N GLU A 27 -6.75 2.90 -4.46
CA GLU A 27 -7.29 3.61 -5.63
C GLU A 27 -6.95 5.10 -5.63
N ALA A 28 -6.84 5.73 -4.45
CA ALA A 28 -6.55 7.16 -4.31
C ALA A 28 -5.21 7.57 -4.92
N GLY A 29 -4.24 6.65 -4.98
CA GLY A 29 -2.93 6.87 -5.60
C GLY A 29 -2.91 6.72 -7.14
N GLY A 30 -3.94 6.11 -7.76
CA GLY A 30 -3.87 5.63 -9.14
C GLY A 30 -4.71 6.38 -10.20
N GLY A 31 -5.62 7.27 -9.79
CA GLY A 31 -6.63 7.84 -10.69
C GLY A 31 -6.14 8.82 -11.77
N GLY A 32 -4.94 9.41 -11.60
CA GLY A 32 -4.47 10.51 -12.45
C GLY A 32 -4.24 10.14 -13.92
N ARG A 33 -3.86 8.89 -14.20
CA ARG A 33 -3.47 8.46 -15.57
C ARG A 33 -4.64 8.49 -16.56
N ARG A 34 -5.87 8.12 -16.14
CA ARG A 34 -7.04 8.14 -17.02
C ARG A 34 -7.48 9.58 -17.34
N ALA A 35 -7.50 10.43 -16.32
CA ALA A 35 -7.86 11.84 -16.48
C ALA A 35 -6.86 12.59 -17.37
N TRP A 36 -5.56 12.31 -17.22
CA TRP A 36 -4.53 12.88 -18.09
C TRP A 36 -4.68 12.43 -19.54
N LYS A 37 -4.90 11.14 -19.80
CA LYS A 37 -5.15 10.63 -21.15
C LYS A 37 -6.36 11.32 -21.80
N LEU A 38 -7.46 11.42 -21.07
CA LEU A 38 -8.68 12.07 -21.56
C LEU A 38 -8.45 13.56 -21.85
N GLY A 39 -7.80 14.28 -20.94
CA GLY A 39 -7.44 15.68 -21.15
C GLY A 39 -6.61 15.85 -22.42
N LEU A 40 -5.57 15.04 -22.61
CA LEU A 40 -4.72 15.06 -23.80
C LEU A 40 -5.52 14.78 -25.09
N THR A 41 -6.40 13.77 -25.09
CA THR A 41 -7.25 13.46 -26.24
C THR A 41 -8.15 14.64 -26.61
N VAL A 42 -8.73 15.32 -25.62
CA VAL A 42 -9.57 16.51 -25.85
C VAL A 42 -8.74 17.67 -26.41
N VAL A 43 -7.53 17.93 -25.88
CA VAL A 43 -6.61 18.94 -26.45
C VAL A 43 -6.36 18.66 -27.93
N CYS A 44 -6.03 17.41 -28.29
CA CYS A 44 -5.75 17.05 -29.68
C CYS A 44 -6.98 17.21 -30.59
N ALA A 45 -8.15 16.73 -30.14
CA ALA A 45 -9.38 16.79 -30.94
C ALA A 45 -9.85 18.24 -31.15
N VAL A 46 -9.87 19.05 -30.09
CA VAL A 46 -10.26 20.47 -30.16
C VAL A 46 -9.22 21.26 -30.96
N GLY A 47 -7.93 20.98 -30.79
CA GLY A 47 -6.86 21.60 -31.57
C GLY A 47 -7.01 21.32 -33.07
N ALA A 48 -7.27 20.07 -33.45
CA ALA A 48 -7.54 19.70 -34.83
C ALA A 48 -8.77 20.43 -35.39
N LEU A 49 -9.84 20.53 -34.60
CA LEU A 49 -11.07 21.21 -35.01
C LEU A 49 -10.88 22.72 -35.19
N VAL A 50 -10.10 23.36 -34.31
CA VAL A 50 -9.71 24.79 -34.45
C VAL A 50 -8.89 24.99 -35.73
N LEU A 51 -7.90 24.13 -35.99
CA LEU A 51 -7.09 24.21 -37.21
C LEU A 51 -7.92 24.01 -38.49
N LEU A 52 -8.84 23.04 -38.48
CA LEU A 52 -9.74 22.75 -39.60
C LEU A 52 -10.79 23.85 -39.83
N SER A 53 -11.11 24.66 -38.82
CA SER A 53 -12.05 25.78 -38.96
C SER A 53 -11.43 27.01 -39.64
N ALA A 54 -10.11 27.16 -39.59
CA ALA A 54 -9.41 28.35 -40.08
C ALA A 54 -9.59 28.61 -41.59
N PRO A 55 -9.60 27.60 -42.48
CA PRO A 55 -9.88 27.80 -43.91
C PRO A 55 -11.32 28.21 -44.21
N VAL A 56 -12.28 27.83 -43.35
CA VAL A 56 -13.72 28.01 -43.60
C VAL A 56 -14.24 29.32 -43.00
N PHE A 57 -13.77 29.67 -41.80
CA PHE A 57 -14.29 30.79 -41.01
C PHE A 57 -13.23 31.86 -40.69
N GLY A 58 -11.98 31.66 -41.12
CA GLY A 58 -10.84 32.45 -40.65
C GLY A 58 -10.48 32.18 -39.18
N THR A 59 -9.57 32.97 -38.62
CA THR A 59 -9.20 32.91 -37.19
C THR A 59 -9.89 33.99 -36.35
N THR A 60 -10.70 34.84 -36.98
CA THR A 60 -11.35 36.00 -36.34
C THR A 60 -12.39 35.61 -35.29
N TRP A 61 -13.06 34.45 -35.44
CA TRP A 61 -14.05 33.95 -34.48
C TRP A 61 -13.44 33.56 -33.12
N ALA A 62 -12.17 33.17 -33.10
CA ALA A 62 -11.45 32.76 -31.89
C ALA A 62 -10.50 33.84 -31.36
N GLY A 63 -10.20 34.86 -32.18
CA GLY A 63 -9.32 35.96 -31.82
C GLY A 63 -7.90 35.50 -31.41
N PRO A 64 -7.14 36.33 -30.68
CA PRO A 64 -5.78 35.99 -30.23
C PRO A 64 -5.73 34.81 -29.25
N ALA A 65 -6.89 34.39 -28.70
CA ALA A 65 -6.99 33.29 -27.74
C ALA A 65 -7.17 31.91 -28.39
N ALA A 66 -7.25 31.81 -29.73
CA ALA A 66 -7.41 30.54 -30.44
C ALA A 66 -6.47 29.40 -29.97
N PRO A 67 -5.18 29.65 -29.67
CA PRO A 67 -4.27 28.62 -29.17
C PRO A 67 -4.61 28.11 -27.76
N LEU A 68 -5.33 28.90 -26.95
CA LEU A 68 -5.68 28.56 -25.58
C LEU A 68 -6.95 27.70 -25.48
N ILE A 69 -7.82 27.75 -26.48
CA ILE A 69 -9.11 27.03 -26.48
C ILE A 69 -8.92 25.52 -26.30
N PRO A 70 -8.02 24.82 -27.04
CA PRO A 70 -7.80 23.39 -26.85
C PRO A 70 -7.25 23.05 -25.48
N VAL A 71 -6.35 23.88 -24.95
CA VAL A 71 -5.74 23.69 -23.63
C VAL A 71 -6.80 23.85 -22.53
N ALA A 72 -7.61 24.90 -22.60
CA ALA A 72 -8.70 25.14 -21.66
C ALA A 72 -9.73 24.01 -21.70
N ALA A 73 -10.15 23.57 -22.90
CA ALA A 73 -11.07 22.45 -23.05
C ALA A 73 -10.49 21.14 -22.47
N GLY A 74 -9.23 20.85 -22.76
CA GLY A 74 -8.54 19.69 -22.20
C GLY A 74 -8.44 19.72 -20.67
N LEU A 75 -8.12 20.88 -20.09
CA LEU A 75 -8.06 21.08 -18.64
C LEU A 75 -9.42 20.95 -17.98
N VAL A 76 -10.48 21.52 -18.55
CA VAL A 76 -11.85 21.42 -18.01
C VAL A 76 -12.33 19.97 -18.07
N CYS A 77 -12.15 19.28 -19.21
CA CYS A 77 -12.57 17.89 -19.35
C CYS A 77 -11.75 16.93 -18.48
N GLY A 78 -10.42 16.99 -18.56
CA GLY A 78 -9.52 16.13 -17.78
C GLY A 78 -9.60 16.42 -16.29
N GLY A 79 -9.54 17.70 -15.93
CA GLY A 79 -9.64 18.18 -14.54
C GLY A 79 -11.01 17.90 -13.94
N GLY A 80 -12.10 18.11 -14.68
CA GLY A 80 -13.46 17.81 -14.23
C GLY A 80 -13.67 16.33 -13.90
N VAL A 81 -13.23 15.43 -14.78
CA VAL A 81 -13.29 13.98 -14.54
C VAL A 81 -12.42 13.59 -13.34
N PHE A 82 -11.23 14.16 -13.22
CA PHE A 82 -10.34 13.92 -12.08
C PHE A 82 -10.99 14.36 -10.75
N LEU A 83 -11.49 15.58 -10.68
CA LEU A 83 -12.13 16.13 -9.47
C LEU A 83 -13.39 15.35 -9.10
N ARG A 84 -14.25 15.02 -10.07
CA ARG A 84 -15.42 14.19 -9.84
C ARG A 84 -15.05 12.81 -9.30
N GLY A 85 -14.02 12.18 -9.89
CA GLY A 85 -13.48 10.90 -9.40
C GLY A 85 -12.94 11.02 -7.97
N ARG A 86 -12.21 12.10 -7.67
CA ARG A 86 -11.65 12.35 -6.33
C ARG A 86 -12.74 12.58 -5.29
N LEU A 87 -13.78 13.34 -5.62
CA LEU A 87 -14.94 13.58 -4.75
C LEU A 87 -15.71 12.28 -4.48
N ARG A 88 -15.97 11.47 -5.51
CA ARG A 88 -16.63 10.17 -5.35
C ARG A 88 -15.81 9.25 -4.43
N LEU A 89 -14.50 9.23 -4.61
CA LEU A 89 -13.62 8.41 -3.76
C LEU A 89 -13.62 8.89 -2.30
N ARG A 90 -13.57 10.21 -2.06
CA ARG A 90 -13.67 10.78 -0.72
C ARG A 90 -14.99 10.43 -0.04
N ARG A 91 -16.11 10.50 -0.78
CA ARG A 91 -17.43 10.09 -0.27
C ARG A 91 -17.44 8.62 0.12
N ARG A 92 -16.99 7.74 -0.79
CA ARG A 92 -16.89 6.30 -0.52
C ARG A 92 -16.04 5.98 0.72
N ILE A 93 -14.88 6.63 0.86
CA ILE A 93 -14.04 6.51 2.05
C ILE A 93 -14.83 6.91 3.30
N GLY A 94 -15.49 8.07 3.27
CA GLY A 94 -16.30 8.57 4.39
C GLY A 94 -17.46 7.63 4.74
N ASP A 95 -18.13 7.06 3.74
CA ASP A 95 -19.23 6.11 3.94
C ASP A 95 -18.72 4.84 4.64
N VAL A 96 -17.60 4.27 4.18
CA VAL A 96 -16.99 3.09 4.81
C VAL A 96 -16.49 3.38 6.23
N GLN A 97 -15.87 4.55 6.44
CA GLN A 97 -15.45 4.99 7.78
C GLN A 97 -16.65 5.13 8.73
N ARG A 98 -17.78 5.66 8.25
CA ARG A 98 -19.01 5.75 9.03
C ARG A 98 -19.55 4.36 9.38
N LEU A 99 -19.60 3.44 8.41
CA LEU A 99 -20.07 2.07 8.64
C LEU A 99 -19.20 1.28 9.64
N LEU A 100 -17.89 1.55 9.66
CA LEU A 100 -16.98 1.00 10.67
C LEU A 100 -17.25 1.63 12.05
N ALA A 101 -17.45 2.95 12.11
CA ALA A 101 -17.75 3.65 13.36
C ALA A 101 -19.10 3.22 13.98
N GLU A 102 -20.12 2.98 13.16
CA GLU A 102 -21.41 2.43 13.57
C GLU A 102 -21.28 1.04 14.22
N ARG A 103 -20.24 0.28 13.84
CA ARG A 103 -19.88 -1.02 14.44
C ARG A 103 -18.91 -0.90 15.61
N GLY A 104 -18.63 0.31 16.09
CA GLY A 104 -17.70 0.57 17.19
C GLY A 104 -16.22 0.42 16.82
N VAL A 105 -15.90 0.31 15.53
CA VAL A 105 -14.53 0.13 15.04
C VAL A 105 -13.97 1.47 14.57
N ASP A 106 -12.76 1.79 15.04
CA ASP A 106 -12.08 3.02 14.65
C ASP A 106 -11.34 2.84 13.32
N ALA A 107 -11.94 3.37 12.25
CA ALA A 107 -11.39 3.29 10.90
C ALA A 107 -10.02 3.96 10.73
N SER A 108 -9.56 4.79 11.68
CA SER A 108 -8.22 5.37 11.66
C SER A 108 -7.16 4.49 12.33
N ARG A 109 -7.55 3.43 13.04
CA ARG A 109 -6.65 2.61 13.86
C ARG A 109 -6.85 1.12 13.59
N PRO A 110 -6.39 0.61 12.42
CA PRO A 110 -6.73 -0.73 11.95
C PRO A 110 -6.17 -1.89 12.79
N ALA A 111 -5.15 -1.63 13.61
CA ALA A 111 -4.55 -2.62 14.51
C ALA A 111 -4.95 -2.43 15.99
N ARG A 112 -5.84 -1.47 16.30
CA ARG A 112 -6.27 -1.16 17.68
C ARG A 112 -6.79 -2.36 18.45
N ASP A 113 -7.61 -3.16 17.78
CA ASP A 113 -8.27 -4.33 18.37
C ASP A 113 -7.52 -5.64 18.08
N GLY A 114 -6.29 -5.52 17.57
CA GLY A 114 -5.43 -6.64 17.23
C GLY A 114 -5.17 -6.75 15.72
N LEU A 115 -4.54 -7.86 15.33
CA LEU A 115 -4.09 -8.08 13.96
C LEU A 115 -5.02 -9.01 13.15
N GLY A 116 -6.21 -9.29 13.67
CA GLY A 116 -7.24 -10.17 13.10
C GLY A 116 -7.53 -9.94 11.63
N ALA A 117 -7.59 -8.66 11.21
CA ALA A 117 -7.92 -8.28 9.85
C ALA A 117 -6.79 -8.51 8.83
N TYR A 118 -5.55 -8.73 9.30
CA TYR A 118 -4.38 -8.83 8.44
C TYR A 118 -4.05 -10.28 8.09
N TYR A 119 -3.72 -10.48 6.81
CA TYR A 119 -3.08 -11.71 6.37
C TYR A 119 -1.60 -11.71 6.80
N ASP A 120 -1.09 -12.91 7.06
CA ASP A 120 0.30 -13.16 7.42
C ASP A 120 1.30 -12.52 6.43
N THR A 121 1.02 -12.59 5.13
CA THR A 121 1.84 -11.95 4.07
C THR A 121 1.89 -10.42 4.22
N GLN A 122 0.79 -9.80 4.64
CA GLN A 122 0.76 -8.35 4.88
C GLN A 122 1.57 -7.99 6.13
N LEU A 123 1.47 -8.80 7.19
CA LEU A 123 2.23 -8.60 8.42
C LEU A 123 3.74 -8.72 8.16
N VAL A 124 4.16 -9.69 7.33
CA VAL A 124 5.56 -9.80 6.89
C VAL A 124 5.99 -8.53 6.15
N LEU A 125 5.19 -8.03 5.20
CA LEU A 125 5.50 -6.78 4.51
C LEU A 125 5.66 -5.59 5.47
N LEU A 126 4.70 -5.39 6.37
CA LEU A 126 4.75 -4.29 7.34
C LEU A 126 5.98 -4.39 8.25
N ARG A 127 6.32 -5.61 8.66
CA ARG A 127 7.50 -5.85 9.50
C ARG A 127 8.82 -5.62 8.76
N SER A 128 8.88 -5.97 7.47
CA SER A 128 10.01 -5.66 6.59
C SER A 128 10.16 -4.15 6.38
N GLU A 129 9.06 -3.42 6.17
CA GLU A 129 9.05 -1.95 6.08
C GLU A 129 9.59 -1.31 7.37
N TYR A 130 9.17 -1.79 8.54
CA TYR A 130 9.69 -1.32 9.82
C TYR A 130 11.22 -1.53 9.95
N GLU A 131 11.76 -2.70 9.58
CA GLU A 131 13.23 -2.90 9.54
C GLU A 131 13.92 -1.92 8.60
N TYR A 132 13.35 -1.72 7.41
CA TYR A 132 13.91 -0.83 6.41
C TYR A 132 13.95 0.62 6.88
N LEU A 133 12.89 1.09 7.53
CA LEU A 133 12.83 2.43 8.10
C LEU A 133 13.86 2.61 9.21
N ARG A 134 14.06 1.59 10.06
CA ARG A 134 15.09 1.63 11.11
C ARG A 134 16.50 1.72 10.54
N GLU A 135 16.81 0.91 9.53
CA GLU A 135 18.14 0.93 8.89
C GLU A 135 18.44 2.29 8.23
N ARG A 136 17.41 3.01 7.77
CA ARG A 136 17.54 4.36 7.20
C ARG A 136 17.51 5.50 8.22
N GLY A 137 17.42 5.21 9.53
CA GLY A 137 17.29 6.24 10.56
C GLY A 137 15.97 7.01 10.53
N ALA A 138 14.91 6.43 9.93
CA ALA A 138 13.59 7.05 9.85
C ALA A 138 12.78 6.79 11.14
N GLU A 139 13.31 7.22 12.29
CA GLU A 139 12.80 6.89 13.64
C GLU A 139 11.32 7.25 13.83
N LYS A 140 10.90 8.43 13.34
CA LYS A 140 9.49 8.86 13.44
C LYS A 140 8.54 7.90 12.73
N SER A 141 8.90 7.46 11.53
CA SER A 141 8.09 6.50 10.77
C SER A 141 8.14 5.12 11.41
N ALA A 142 9.32 4.68 11.87
CA ALA A 142 9.47 3.40 12.56
C ALA A 142 8.60 3.33 13.84
N ARG A 143 8.57 4.42 14.61
CA ARG A 143 7.74 4.55 15.81
C ARG A 143 6.24 4.39 15.54
N LEU A 144 5.74 4.83 14.37
CA LEU A 144 4.35 4.56 13.99
C LEU A 144 4.05 3.06 13.93
N PHE A 145 5.00 2.22 13.51
CA PHE A 145 4.81 0.78 13.48
C PHE A 145 4.89 0.14 14.86
N GLU A 146 5.77 0.64 15.72
CA GLU A 146 5.88 0.19 17.11
C GLU A 146 4.58 0.47 17.87
N GLU A 147 4.03 1.68 17.71
CA GLU A 147 2.80 2.10 18.38
C GLU A 147 1.54 1.47 17.78
N SER A 148 1.49 1.26 16.45
CA SER A 148 0.29 0.72 15.79
C SER A 148 0.23 -0.81 15.79
N PHE A 149 1.35 -1.47 15.50
CA PHE A 149 1.40 -2.92 15.29
C PHE A 149 2.10 -3.65 16.44
N GLY A 150 2.58 -2.92 17.45
CA GLY A 150 3.30 -3.50 18.58
C GLY A 150 4.64 -4.09 18.17
N PHE A 151 5.27 -3.65 17.07
CA PHE A 151 6.59 -4.14 16.67
C PHE A 151 7.67 -3.67 17.64
N THR A 152 8.73 -4.47 17.79
CA THR A 152 9.90 -4.06 18.58
C THR A 152 11.21 -4.43 17.89
N PRO A 153 12.31 -3.73 18.22
CA PRO A 153 13.64 -4.09 17.74
C PRO A 153 14.09 -5.52 18.09
N GLY A 154 13.65 -6.02 19.24
CA GLY A 154 13.98 -7.35 19.76
C GLY A 154 13.07 -8.47 19.26
N ASP A 155 12.07 -8.17 18.41
CA ASP A 155 11.35 -9.23 17.73
C ASP A 155 12.33 -9.98 16.83
N ALA A 156 12.42 -11.31 17.02
CA ALA A 156 13.34 -12.22 16.35
C ALA A 156 13.26 -12.16 14.81
N PHE A 157 13.83 -11.09 14.28
CA PHE A 157 14.35 -10.87 12.94
C PHE A 157 15.89 -10.80 13.00
N GLU A 158 16.48 -11.31 14.09
CA GLU A 158 17.93 -11.47 14.32
C GLU A 158 18.62 -12.24 13.19
N ALA A 159 17.84 -13.00 12.42
CA ALA A 159 18.22 -13.78 11.26
C ALA A 159 18.13 -13.00 9.92
N GLY A 160 17.87 -11.70 9.96
CA GLY A 160 17.62 -10.85 8.81
C GLY A 160 16.12 -10.70 8.46
N PRO A 161 15.80 -9.80 7.52
CA PRO A 161 14.44 -9.33 7.19
C PRO A 161 13.51 -10.38 6.56
N LEU A 162 13.96 -11.64 6.49
CA LEU A 162 13.28 -12.80 5.90
C LEU A 162 13.31 -14.04 6.80
N SER A 163 13.60 -13.85 8.09
CA SER A 163 13.68 -14.95 9.04
C SER A 163 12.36 -15.72 9.21
N VAL A 164 11.23 -15.10 8.85
CA VAL A 164 9.89 -15.61 9.06
C VAL A 164 9.07 -15.54 7.78
N LEU A 165 8.46 -16.68 7.42
CA LEU A 165 7.59 -16.81 6.25
C LEU A 165 6.11 -16.70 6.66
N PRO A 166 5.23 -16.28 5.74
CA PRO A 166 3.80 -16.38 5.95
C PRO A 166 3.39 -17.84 6.26
N ASP A 167 2.34 -18.01 7.07
CA ASP A 167 1.74 -19.30 7.40
C ASP A 167 2.64 -20.28 8.18
N THR A 168 3.71 -19.78 8.79
CA THR A 168 4.62 -20.58 9.63
C THR A 168 4.40 -20.38 11.13
N ASP A 169 4.79 -21.36 11.94
CA ASP A 169 4.72 -21.25 13.41
C ASP A 169 5.56 -20.10 13.96
N GLY A 170 6.65 -19.75 13.28
CA GLY A 170 7.46 -18.58 13.61
C GLY A 170 6.65 -17.28 13.50
N LEU A 171 5.86 -17.13 12.44
CA LEU A 171 5.00 -15.95 12.27
C LEU A 171 3.84 -15.94 13.26
N ARG A 172 3.22 -17.10 13.51
CA ARG A 172 2.17 -17.22 14.53
C ARG A 172 2.69 -16.82 15.91
N ALA A 173 3.91 -17.22 16.26
CA ALA A 173 4.53 -16.84 17.53
C ALA A 173 4.84 -15.33 17.62
N LEU A 174 5.31 -14.71 16.53
CA LEU A 174 5.48 -13.25 16.45
C LEU A 174 4.16 -12.51 16.59
N ARG A 175 3.15 -12.93 15.81
CA ARG A 175 1.81 -12.35 15.84
C ARG A 175 1.22 -12.36 17.24
N ARG A 176 1.32 -13.48 17.97
CA ARG A 176 0.87 -13.54 19.37
C ARG A 176 1.59 -12.52 20.28
N ARG A 177 2.89 -12.30 20.08
CA ARG A 177 3.64 -11.28 20.84
C ARG A 177 3.19 -9.86 20.48
N TRP A 178 2.94 -9.59 19.20
CA TRP A 178 2.42 -8.31 18.73
C TRP A 178 1.02 -8.03 19.29
N GLU A 179 0.11 -8.99 19.15
CA GLU A 179 -1.24 -8.92 19.70
C GLU A 179 -1.24 -8.76 21.22
N PHE A 180 -0.34 -9.45 21.94
CA PHE A 180 -0.15 -9.25 23.37
C PHE A 180 0.24 -7.81 23.70
N ARG A 181 1.22 -7.22 22.99
CA ARG A 181 1.64 -5.84 23.23
C ARG A 181 0.57 -4.81 22.89
N ILE A 182 -0.19 -5.03 21.81
CA ILE A 182 -1.35 -4.21 21.46
C ILE A 182 -2.40 -4.29 22.59
N GLY A 183 -2.72 -5.49 23.06
CA GLY A 183 -3.65 -5.73 24.16
C GLY A 183 -3.21 -5.04 25.46
N SER A 184 -1.96 -5.22 25.88
CA SER A 184 -1.40 -4.54 27.06
C SER A 184 -1.32 -3.02 26.91
N GLY A 185 -1.16 -2.51 25.68
CA GLY A 185 -1.27 -1.08 25.39
C GLY A 185 -2.70 -0.57 25.65
N ARG A 186 -3.68 -1.28 25.10
CA ARG A 186 -5.10 -0.98 25.25
C ARG A 186 -5.56 -1.01 26.71
N GLU A 187 -5.14 -2.01 27.48
CA GLU A 187 -5.42 -2.12 28.93
C GLU A 187 -4.89 -0.93 29.73
N ARG A 188 -3.76 -0.34 29.29
CA ARG A 188 -3.19 0.88 29.87
C ARG A 188 -3.80 2.17 29.32
N GLY A 189 -4.82 2.08 28.48
CA GLY A 189 -5.45 3.24 27.84
C GLY A 189 -4.60 3.90 26.74
N VAL A 190 -3.50 3.25 26.31
CA VAL A 190 -2.67 3.75 25.21
C VAL A 190 -3.40 3.47 23.90
N GLN A 191 -3.71 4.53 23.15
CA GLN A 191 -4.30 4.41 21.82
C GLN A 191 -3.20 4.50 20.75
N PRO A 192 -3.21 3.63 19.73
CA PRO A 192 -2.29 3.76 18.62
C PRO A 192 -2.54 5.08 17.85
N PRO A 193 -1.51 5.62 17.18
CA PRO A 193 -1.67 6.84 16.39
C PRO A 193 -2.67 6.62 15.25
N PRO A 194 -3.45 7.65 14.86
CA PRO A 194 -4.33 7.55 13.71
C PRO A 194 -3.50 7.42 12.42
N LEU A 195 -3.86 6.44 11.59
CA LEU A 195 -3.31 6.18 10.28
C LEU A 195 -4.31 6.64 9.22
N GLY A 196 -3.81 7.24 8.14
CA GLY A 196 -4.63 7.77 7.07
C GLY A 196 -4.13 7.39 5.70
N LEU A 197 -4.65 8.12 4.71
CA LEU A 197 -4.32 7.91 3.30
C LEU A 197 -2.82 8.06 3.03
N ARG A 198 -2.14 8.96 3.75
CA ARG A 198 -0.72 9.22 3.56
C ARG A 198 0.12 8.01 3.97
N GLU A 199 -0.13 7.48 5.16
CA GLU A 199 0.60 6.34 5.71
C GLU A 199 0.32 5.09 4.88
N ASP A 200 -0.92 4.91 4.42
CA ASP A 200 -1.28 3.79 3.56
C ASP A 200 -0.67 3.90 2.15
N ALA A 201 -0.58 5.11 1.58
CA ALA A 201 0.10 5.32 0.31
C ALA A 201 1.61 5.04 0.41
N ALA A 202 2.22 5.31 1.56
CA ALA A 202 3.64 5.07 1.80
C ALA A 202 3.95 3.60 2.11
N TYR A 203 3.16 2.97 2.98
CA TYR A 203 3.53 1.69 3.61
C TYR A 203 2.47 0.60 3.54
N ARG A 204 1.30 0.86 2.94
CA ARG A 204 0.18 -0.11 2.82
C ARG A 204 -0.31 -0.63 4.18
N VAL A 205 -0.41 0.26 5.16
CA VAL A 205 -0.78 -0.07 6.55
C VAL A 205 -2.20 -0.60 6.74
N PHE A 206 -3.12 -0.40 5.79
CA PHE A 206 -4.50 -0.88 5.92
C PHE A 206 -4.66 -2.35 5.47
N PRO A 207 -5.53 -3.13 6.15
CA PRO A 207 -5.84 -4.50 5.75
C PRO A 207 -6.37 -4.57 4.32
N ARG A 208 -6.04 -5.65 3.60
CA ARG A 208 -6.47 -5.85 2.22
C ARG A 208 -6.80 -7.30 1.99
N GLU A 209 -7.84 -7.51 1.21
CA GLU A 209 -8.18 -8.84 0.71
C GLU A 209 -7.04 -9.37 -0.17
N MET A 210 -6.51 -10.54 0.17
CA MET A 210 -5.44 -11.20 -0.58
C MET A 210 -6.02 -12.02 -1.72
N THR A 211 -6.31 -11.35 -2.84
CA THR A 211 -6.46 -12.01 -4.14
C THR A 211 -5.09 -12.51 -4.63
N VAL A 212 -5.04 -13.51 -5.52
CA VAL A 212 -3.76 -14.03 -6.05
C VAL A 212 -2.84 -12.91 -6.58
N PRO A 213 -3.31 -11.92 -7.37
CA PRO A 213 -2.45 -10.81 -7.80
C PRO A 213 -1.98 -9.93 -6.63
N ALA A 214 -2.86 -9.66 -5.66
CA ALA A 214 -2.51 -8.86 -4.49
C ALA A 214 -1.46 -9.55 -3.62
N GLU A 215 -1.59 -10.86 -3.42
CA GLU A 215 -0.63 -11.68 -2.70
C GLU A 215 0.73 -11.67 -3.39
N LEU A 216 0.80 -11.95 -4.70
CA LEU A 216 2.06 -11.90 -5.45
C LEU A 216 2.72 -10.51 -5.40
N SER A 217 1.91 -9.45 -5.47
CA SER A 217 2.41 -8.07 -5.37
C SER A 217 2.97 -7.74 -3.98
N THR A 218 2.35 -8.29 -2.92
CA THR A 218 2.77 -8.12 -1.53
C THR A 218 4.05 -8.93 -1.28
N ARG A 219 4.09 -10.17 -1.78
CA ARG A 219 5.27 -11.03 -1.73
C ARG A 219 6.47 -10.39 -2.39
N ARG A 220 6.29 -9.90 -3.61
CA ARG A 220 7.34 -9.17 -4.31
C ARG A 220 7.84 -7.96 -3.51
N ALA A 221 6.92 -7.18 -2.93
CA ALA A 221 7.29 -5.97 -2.18
C ALA A 221 8.16 -6.30 -0.96
N TYR A 222 7.78 -7.27 -0.13
CA TYR A 222 8.60 -7.60 1.04
C TYR A 222 9.92 -8.24 0.63
N LEU A 223 9.95 -9.05 -0.44
CA LEU A 223 11.18 -9.65 -0.96
C LEU A 223 12.15 -8.58 -1.50
N GLU A 224 11.64 -7.55 -2.15
CA GLU A 224 12.44 -6.40 -2.63
C GLU A 224 13.10 -5.67 -1.46
N ILE A 225 12.32 -5.33 -0.43
CA ILE A 225 12.82 -4.65 0.78
C ILE A 225 13.88 -5.51 1.46
N SER A 226 13.60 -6.79 1.61
CA SER A 226 14.52 -7.71 2.25
C SER A 226 15.82 -7.88 1.48
N ASN A 227 15.77 -7.93 0.15
CA ASN A 227 16.98 -7.94 -0.69
C ASN A 227 17.82 -6.68 -0.45
N ARG A 228 17.20 -5.49 -0.41
CA ARG A 228 17.91 -4.23 -0.11
C ARG A 228 18.61 -4.27 1.25
N LEU A 229 17.90 -4.71 2.29
CA LEU A 229 18.43 -4.83 3.64
C LEU A 229 19.57 -5.88 3.70
N LEU A 230 19.43 -7.02 3.02
CA LEU A 230 20.50 -8.04 2.93
C LEU A 230 21.75 -7.47 2.28
N VAL A 231 21.61 -6.77 1.15
CA VAL A 231 22.73 -6.13 0.45
C VAL A 231 23.36 -5.04 1.31
N GLY A 232 22.55 -4.26 2.04
CA GLY A 232 23.02 -3.23 2.95
C GLY A 232 23.88 -3.79 4.10
N ARG A 233 23.46 -4.90 4.70
CA ARG A 233 24.13 -5.50 5.87
C ARG A 233 25.32 -6.39 5.52
N TYR A 234 25.24 -7.11 4.40
CA TYR A 234 26.17 -8.21 4.09
C TYR A 234 26.85 -8.08 2.71
N GLY A 235 26.58 -7.01 1.96
CA GLY A 235 27.13 -6.80 0.63
C GLY A 235 26.39 -7.56 -0.48
N ARG A 236 26.89 -7.45 -1.72
CA ARG A 236 26.27 -8.11 -2.89
C ARG A 236 26.50 -9.63 -2.85
N GLY A 237 25.49 -10.36 -2.44
CA GLY A 237 25.42 -11.82 -2.55
C GLY A 237 25.32 -12.54 -1.20
N PRO A 238 24.90 -13.81 -1.19
CA PRO A 238 24.65 -14.56 0.05
C PRO A 238 25.96 -14.95 0.79
N GLY A 239 27.14 -14.68 0.21
CA GLY A 239 28.44 -15.02 0.79
C GLY A 239 28.74 -14.32 2.12
N GLY A 240 28.27 -13.07 2.29
CA GLY A 240 28.41 -12.31 3.54
C GLY A 240 27.39 -12.68 4.62
N VAL A 241 26.38 -13.49 4.27
CA VAL A 241 25.31 -13.90 5.19
C VAL A 241 25.81 -15.04 6.10
N PRO A 242 25.58 -14.97 7.43
CA PRO A 242 25.92 -16.04 8.37
C PRO A 242 25.36 -17.41 7.94
N GLY A 243 26.12 -18.48 8.17
CA GLY A 243 25.81 -19.84 7.70
C GLY A 243 24.37 -20.34 7.99
N PRO A 244 23.81 -20.15 9.21
CA PRO A 244 22.44 -20.54 9.53
C PRO A 244 21.37 -19.84 8.67
N LEU A 245 21.71 -18.69 8.09
CA LEU A 245 20.81 -17.78 7.38
C LEU A 245 20.97 -17.85 5.86
N ARG A 246 22.15 -18.28 5.40
CA ARG A 246 22.52 -18.31 3.99
C ARG A 246 21.53 -19.10 3.12
N ARG A 247 21.12 -20.29 3.56
CA ARG A 247 20.14 -21.11 2.81
C ARG A 247 18.80 -20.41 2.60
N ARG A 248 18.33 -19.64 3.59
CA ARG A 248 17.06 -18.90 3.49
C ARG A 248 17.22 -17.68 2.59
N ALA A 249 18.28 -16.90 2.79
CA ALA A 249 18.59 -15.76 1.92
C ALA A 249 18.70 -16.18 0.45
N THR A 250 19.35 -17.31 0.14
CA THR A 250 19.44 -17.84 -1.23
C THR A 250 18.07 -18.21 -1.80
N ARG A 251 17.21 -18.89 -1.03
CA ARG A 251 15.85 -19.24 -1.46
C ARG A 251 15.04 -17.98 -1.80
N ASP A 252 15.06 -17.00 -0.92
CA ASP A 252 14.22 -15.80 -1.05
C ASP A 252 14.71 -14.89 -2.19
N LEU A 253 16.03 -14.81 -2.41
CA LEU A 253 16.60 -14.17 -3.60
C LEU A 253 16.15 -14.89 -4.88
N GLY A 254 16.15 -16.23 -4.89
CA GLY A 254 15.63 -17.01 -6.02
C GLY A 254 14.14 -16.78 -6.29
N GLU A 255 13.31 -16.71 -5.25
CA GLU A 255 11.89 -16.39 -5.37
C GLU A 255 11.69 -14.96 -5.91
N TYR A 256 12.44 -13.98 -5.39
CA TYR A 256 12.40 -12.61 -5.88
C TYR A 256 12.74 -12.52 -7.38
N GLU A 257 13.83 -13.17 -7.80
CA GLU A 257 14.22 -13.21 -9.21
C GLU A 257 13.15 -13.84 -10.10
N ALA A 258 12.53 -14.93 -9.64
CA ALA A 258 11.45 -15.59 -10.38
C ALA A 258 10.23 -14.65 -10.57
N LEU A 259 9.84 -13.94 -9.51
CA LEU A 259 8.72 -12.98 -9.56
C LEU A 259 9.03 -11.75 -10.42
N VAL A 260 10.27 -11.24 -10.36
CA VAL A 260 10.72 -10.12 -11.19
C VAL A 260 10.74 -10.51 -12.66
N ARG A 261 11.33 -11.68 -12.99
CA ARG A 261 11.41 -12.20 -14.37
C ARG A 261 10.02 -12.40 -14.99
N LYS A 262 9.08 -13.00 -14.24
CA LYS A 262 7.70 -13.21 -14.68
C LYS A 262 6.94 -11.89 -14.94
N SER A 263 7.40 -10.78 -14.33
CA SER A 263 6.80 -9.45 -14.49
C SER A 263 7.39 -8.60 -15.61
N GLY A 264 8.41 -9.07 -16.33
CA GLY A 264 9.05 -8.33 -17.42
C GLY A 264 9.86 -7.08 -17.01
N ARG A 265 10.06 -6.83 -15.71
CA ARG A 265 10.98 -5.80 -15.21
C ARG A 265 12.40 -6.39 -15.13
N ARG A 266 13.41 -5.68 -15.65
CA ARG A 266 14.82 -6.03 -15.38
C ARG A 266 15.14 -5.79 -13.89
N PRO A 267 16.00 -6.64 -13.29
CA PRO A 267 16.40 -6.52 -11.88
C PRO A 267 17.12 -5.21 -11.57
#